data_AF-A0A8S9XE19-F1
#
_entry.id   AF-A0A8S9XE19-F1
#
_cell.length_a   1.000
_cell.length_b   1.000
_cell.length_c   1.000
_cell.angle_alpha   90.00
_cell.angle_beta   90.00
_cell.angle_gamma   90.00
#
_symmetry.space_group_name_H-M   'P 1'
#
loop_
_entity.id
_entity.type
_entity.pdbx_description
1 polymer ?
#
loop_
_entity_poly.entity_id
_entity_poly.type
_entity_poly.pdbx_seq_one_letter_code
_entity_poly.pdbx_strand_id
1 'polypeptide(L)'
;EETIVPSPSYVFPDADWVIGNHSDELTPWIPIISLLSSATTNFFLLPCCAYEFSGAKYKRANAAKSQYAEYLDYVQDICAECGFEVFRDRLKIPSTKRICFVSKGRTPSTKDLVGHVKEIISRRGSSVQSERPQKEWLTGFKTRDIVERVKNCTQLEQSFVSRLLEKISNLLLMKDTGFGSPWNSGNPTDISALAKLLDKEDLKQLKNECGGLQTFLRNHRFIFQITEGKVTFRKPEVREERPKVWKTRPCWFYTNHPQSCPLEDQMCSYIHGGTEERLPR
;
A
#
# COMPACT_ATOMS: atom_id res chain seq x y z
N GLU A 1 -26.65 -9.39 -3.60
CA GLU A 1 -25.35 -9.07 -4.23
C GLU A 1 -24.91 -10.28 -5.02
N GLU A 2 -24.62 -10.12 -6.30
CA GLU A 2 -24.15 -11.20 -7.18
C GLU A 2 -22.71 -10.94 -7.59
N THR A 3 -21.89 -11.99 -7.61
CA THR A 3 -20.49 -11.89 -8.03
C THR A 3 -20.40 -11.77 -9.53
N ILE A 4 -19.80 -10.69 -10.01
CA ILE A 4 -19.58 -10.44 -11.43
C ILE A 4 -18.34 -11.19 -11.90
N VAL A 5 -18.51 -12.07 -12.89
CA VAL A 5 -17.41 -12.66 -13.65
C VAL A 5 -17.47 -12.07 -15.06
N PRO A 6 -16.50 -11.22 -15.46
CA PRO A 6 -16.48 -10.62 -16.78
C PRO A 6 -16.55 -11.71 -17.85
N SER A 7 -17.55 -11.63 -18.72
CA SER A 7 -17.73 -12.56 -19.83
C SER A 7 -18.53 -11.88 -20.94
N PRO A 8 -18.48 -12.38 -22.18
CA PRO A 8 -19.26 -11.80 -23.28
C PRO A 8 -20.78 -11.81 -23.04
N SER A 9 -21.26 -12.69 -22.17
CA SER A 9 -22.67 -12.79 -21.78
C SER A 9 -23.04 -11.87 -20.61
N TYR A 10 -22.05 -11.31 -19.91
CA TYR A 10 -22.30 -10.43 -18.77
C TYR A 10 -22.37 -8.97 -19.24
N VAL A 11 -23.51 -8.64 -19.85
CA VAL A 11 -23.79 -7.36 -20.48
C VAL A 11 -25.11 -6.77 -19.96
N PHE A 12 -25.27 -5.46 -20.13
CA PHE A 12 -26.43 -4.71 -19.66
C PHE A 12 -27.06 -3.88 -20.79
N PRO A 13 -27.77 -4.51 -21.75
CA PRO A 13 -28.25 -3.81 -22.95
C PRO A 13 -29.17 -2.62 -22.69
N ASP A 14 -29.94 -2.69 -21.60
CA ASP A 14 -30.89 -1.65 -21.20
C ASP A 14 -30.26 -0.57 -20.31
N ALA A 15 -28.97 -0.69 -19.97
CA ALA A 15 -28.30 0.28 -19.11
C ALA A 15 -27.70 1.42 -19.94
N ASP A 16 -28.09 2.65 -19.60
CA ASP A 16 -27.47 3.86 -20.12
C ASP A 16 -26.06 4.06 -19.56
N TRP A 17 -25.83 3.62 -18.31
CA TRP A 17 -24.59 3.85 -17.57
C TRP A 17 -24.14 2.62 -16.79
N VAL A 18 -22.86 2.28 -16.90
CA VAL A 18 -22.16 1.35 -16.00
C VAL A 18 -21.30 2.14 -15.02
N ILE A 19 -21.49 1.94 -13.73
CA ILE A 19 -20.78 2.69 -12.68
C ILE A 19 -19.75 1.80 -12.00
N GLY A 20 -18.49 2.00 -12.37
CA GLY A 20 -17.33 1.38 -11.75
C GLY A 20 -16.78 2.19 -10.58
N ASN A 21 -17.44 2.18 -9.43
CA ASN A 21 -16.94 2.87 -8.23
C ASN A 21 -15.97 1.97 -7.45
N HIS A 22 -14.66 2.28 -7.47
CA HIS A 22 -13.65 1.51 -6.76
C HIS A 22 -13.68 0.00 -7.08
N SER A 23 -13.87 -0.32 -8.35
CA SER A 23 -14.23 -1.69 -8.80
C SER A 23 -13.07 -2.70 -8.82
N ASP A 24 -11.96 -2.41 -8.15
CA ASP A 24 -10.81 -3.31 -7.98
C ASP A 24 -10.44 -4.07 -9.28
N GLU A 25 -10.51 -5.41 -9.29
CA GLU A 25 -10.15 -6.26 -10.43
C GLU A 25 -11.03 -6.01 -11.67
N LEU A 26 -12.24 -5.46 -11.50
CA LEU A 26 -13.15 -5.11 -12.58
C LEU A 26 -12.82 -3.78 -13.25
N THR A 27 -11.91 -2.98 -12.69
CA THR A 27 -11.54 -1.67 -13.25
C THR A 27 -11.24 -1.70 -14.77
N PRO A 28 -10.36 -2.59 -15.28
CA PRO A 28 -10.11 -2.66 -16.73
C PRO A 28 -11.30 -3.23 -17.52
N TRP A 29 -12.23 -3.93 -16.86
CA TRP A 29 -13.41 -4.54 -17.48
C TRP A 29 -14.58 -3.57 -17.67
N ILE A 30 -14.69 -2.51 -16.88
CA ILE A 30 -15.82 -1.57 -16.97
C ILE A 30 -16.00 -0.97 -18.37
N PRO A 31 -14.95 -0.48 -19.07
CA PRO A 31 -15.09 -0.03 -20.45
C PRO A 31 -15.52 -1.14 -21.40
N ILE A 32 -15.04 -2.37 -21.19
CA ILE A 32 -15.36 -3.54 -22.02
C ILE A 32 -16.82 -3.95 -21.86
N ILE A 33 -17.31 -4.01 -20.62
CA ILE A 33 -18.71 -4.33 -20.32
C ILE A 33 -19.62 -3.28 -20.96
N SER A 34 -19.27 -2.00 -20.83
CA SER A 34 -20.03 -0.90 -21.43
C SER A 34 -20.03 -0.97 -22.96
N LEU A 35 -18.89 -1.35 -23.55
CA LEU A 35 -18.74 -1.54 -24.99
C LEU A 35 -19.69 -2.64 -25.50
N LEU A 36 -19.70 -3.79 -24.83
CA LEU A 36 -20.49 -4.97 -25.18
C LEU A 36 -21.98 -4.84 -24.84
N SER A 37 -22.35 -3.91 -23.95
CA SER A 37 -23.74 -3.74 -23.49
C SER A 37 -24.65 -3.16 -24.56
N SER A 38 -24.38 -1.93 -25.01
CA SER A 38 -25.14 -1.28 -26.08
C SER A 38 -24.31 -0.19 -26.76
N ALA A 39 -24.72 0.25 -27.95
CA ALA A 39 -24.11 1.35 -28.70
C ALA A 39 -24.09 2.69 -27.93
N THR A 40 -25.03 2.89 -27.02
CA THR A 40 -25.25 4.14 -26.29
C THR A 40 -24.80 4.09 -24.84
N THR A 41 -24.45 2.91 -24.31
CA THR A 41 -24.02 2.75 -22.92
C THR A 41 -22.74 3.52 -22.65
N ASN A 42 -22.77 4.36 -21.62
CA ASN A 42 -21.63 5.09 -21.08
C ASN A 42 -21.14 4.46 -19.77
N PHE A 43 -20.03 4.96 -19.25
CA PHE A 43 -19.55 4.57 -17.95
C PHE A 43 -19.01 5.75 -17.13
N PHE A 44 -19.10 5.55 -15.82
CA PHE A 44 -18.30 6.24 -14.83
C PHE A 44 -17.32 5.23 -14.25
N LEU A 45 -16.04 5.59 -14.09
CA LEU A 45 -15.04 4.69 -13.53
C LEU A 45 -14.11 5.44 -12.57
N LEU A 46 -14.01 4.96 -11.34
CA LEU A 46 -13.12 5.47 -10.30
C LEU A 46 -12.11 4.38 -9.89
N PRO A 47 -10.91 4.34 -10.49
CA PRO A 47 -9.89 3.35 -10.17
C PRO A 47 -9.25 3.58 -8.79
N CYS A 48 -9.13 2.50 -8.00
CA CYS A 48 -8.39 2.47 -6.73
C CYS A 48 -7.17 1.54 -6.79
N CYS A 49 -7.42 0.26 -7.05
CA CYS A 49 -6.43 -0.81 -7.06
C CYS A 49 -5.97 -1.10 -8.49
N ALA A 50 -4.66 -1.29 -8.64
CA ALA A 50 -4.05 -1.44 -9.95
C ALA A 50 -4.05 -2.93 -10.36
N TYR A 51 -5.02 -3.32 -11.19
CA TYR A 51 -5.17 -4.68 -11.73
C TYR A 51 -5.23 -4.68 -13.26
N GLU A 52 -4.69 -5.73 -13.85
CA GLU A 52 -4.81 -6.03 -15.29
C GLU A 52 -5.95 -7.04 -15.54
N PHE A 53 -6.30 -7.28 -16.81
CA PHE A 53 -7.39 -8.19 -17.20
C PHE A 53 -7.26 -9.61 -16.63
N SER A 54 -6.03 -10.08 -16.38
CA SER A 54 -5.76 -11.39 -15.74
C SER A 54 -6.19 -11.46 -14.27
N GLY A 55 -6.51 -10.33 -13.63
CA GLY A 55 -6.68 -10.24 -12.17
C GLY A 55 -5.36 -10.14 -11.40
N ALA A 56 -4.21 -10.18 -12.07
CA ALA A 56 -2.93 -9.90 -11.42
C ALA A 56 -2.76 -8.39 -11.15
N LYS A 57 -1.91 -8.05 -10.18
CA LYS A 57 -1.56 -6.65 -9.90
C LYS A 57 -0.77 -6.08 -11.07
N TYR A 58 -1.16 -4.88 -11.51
CA TYR A 58 -0.49 -4.14 -12.57
C TYR A 58 0.98 -3.87 -12.19
N LYS A 59 1.89 -4.30 -13.07
CA LYS A 59 3.33 -4.10 -12.91
C LYS A 59 3.73 -2.81 -13.61
N ARG A 60 4.20 -1.87 -12.79
CA ARG A 60 4.75 -0.58 -13.23
C ARG A 60 5.94 -0.79 -14.18
N ALA A 61 5.94 -0.12 -15.33
CA ALA A 61 7.07 -0.14 -16.26
C ALA A 61 7.89 1.15 -16.20
N ASN A 62 7.26 2.29 -15.88
CA ASN A 62 7.90 3.59 -15.92
C ASN A 62 8.29 4.11 -14.52
N ALA A 63 9.60 4.11 -14.23
CA ALA A 63 10.18 4.60 -12.97
C ALA A 63 10.01 6.11 -12.72
N ALA A 64 9.59 6.91 -13.71
CA ALA A 64 9.33 8.35 -13.55
C ALA A 64 7.90 8.68 -13.08
N LYS A 65 6.92 7.79 -13.30
CA LYS A 65 5.51 8.01 -12.91
C LYS A 65 5.14 7.22 -11.65
N SER A 66 4.35 7.78 -10.74
CA SER A 66 3.80 6.96 -9.65
C SER A 66 3.00 5.78 -10.22
N GLN A 67 2.94 4.64 -9.51
CA GLN A 67 2.17 3.48 -9.96
C GLN A 67 0.71 3.84 -10.27
N TYR A 68 0.12 4.77 -9.50
CA TYR A 68 -1.25 5.22 -9.76
C TYR A 68 -1.37 6.02 -11.05
N ALA A 69 -0.46 6.96 -11.29
CA ALA A 69 -0.49 7.79 -12.49
C ALA A 69 -0.32 6.94 -13.75
N GLU A 70 0.64 6.01 -13.76
CA GLU A 70 0.82 5.09 -14.88
C GLU A 70 -0.38 4.15 -15.06
N TYR A 71 -0.97 3.67 -13.96
CA TYR A 71 -2.17 2.85 -14.04
C TYR A 71 -3.39 3.60 -14.63
N LEU A 72 -3.55 4.89 -14.32
CA LEU A 72 -4.59 5.72 -14.95
C LEU A 72 -4.36 5.85 -16.46
N ASP A 73 -3.10 5.93 -16.90
CA ASP A 73 -2.76 5.91 -18.33
C ASP A 73 -3.13 4.58 -18.97
N TYR A 74 -2.77 3.45 -18.34
CA TYR A 74 -3.21 2.12 -18.78
C TYR A 74 -4.73 2.00 -18.93
N VAL A 75 -5.51 2.50 -17.96
CA VAL A 75 -6.98 2.48 -18.03
C VAL A 75 -7.50 3.39 -19.14
N GLN A 76 -6.94 4.59 -19.31
CA GLN A 76 -7.31 5.49 -20.42
C GLN A 76 -7.05 4.85 -21.77
N ASP A 77 -5.92 4.16 -21.94
CA ASP A 77 -5.58 3.48 -23.20
C ASP A 77 -6.61 2.39 -23.52
N ILE A 78 -7.08 1.63 -22.52
CA ILE A 78 -8.18 0.67 -22.70
C ILE A 78 -9.44 1.40 -23.18
N CYS A 79 -9.79 2.52 -22.55
CA CYS A 79 -10.98 3.28 -22.91
C CYS A 79 -10.92 3.82 -24.35
N ALA A 80 -9.76 4.34 -24.75
CA ALA A 80 -9.52 4.86 -26.08
C ALA A 80 -9.60 3.75 -27.14
N GLU A 81 -9.04 2.56 -26.86
CA GLU A 81 -9.15 1.41 -27.76
C GLU A 81 -10.59 0.87 -27.85
N CYS A 82 -11.39 1.03 -26.80
CA CYS A 82 -12.82 0.76 -26.85
C CYS A 82 -13.61 1.82 -27.66
N GLY A 83 -12.95 2.88 -28.14
CA GLY A 83 -13.55 3.95 -28.94
C GLY A 83 -14.34 4.97 -28.13
N PHE A 84 -14.23 4.96 -26.78
CA PHE A 84 -14.93 5.92 -25.94
C PHE A 84 -14.23 7.28 -25.94
N GLU A 85 -15.02 8.35 -26.02
CA GLU A 85 -14.56 9.67 -25.62
C GLU A 85 -14.61 9.75 -24.09
N VAL A 86 -13.46 9.96 -23.44
CA VAL A 86 -13.36 9.88 -21.98
C VAL A 86 -12.69 11.11 -21.39
N PHE A 87 -13.36 11.67 -20.37
CA PHE A 87 -12.90 12.80 -19.58
C PHE A 87 -12.32 12.32 -18.25
N ARG A 88 -11.12 12.82 -17.92
CA ARG A 88 -10.53 12.67 -16.59
C ARG A 88 -11.00 13.82 -15.70
N ASP A 89 -11.50 13.49 -14.51
CA ASP A 89 -11.83 14.50 -13.50
C ASP A 89 -11.32 14.06 -12.11
N ARG A 90 -11.16 15.04 -11.21
CA ARG A 90 -10.70 14.84 -9.84
C ARG A 90 -11.85 15.11 -8.87
N LEU A 91 -12.34 14.06 -8.26
CA LEU A 91 -13.45 14.10 -7.31
C LEU A 91 -13.06 14.79 -5.98
N LYS A 92 -14.05 15.46 -5.38
CA LYS A 92 -13.96 16.05 -4.03
C LYS A 92 -14.25 15.00 -2.95
N ILE A 93 -13.40 13.98 -2.87
CA ILE A 93 -13.48 12.91 -1.85
C ILE A 93 -12.18 12.83 -1.03
N PRO A 94 -12.22 12.34 0.22
CA PRO A 94 -11.04 12.20 1.09
C PRO A 94 -10.18 10.97 0.74
N SER A 95 -9.92 10.74 -0.55
CA SER A 95 -9.10 9.63 -1.06
C SER A 95 -7.90 10.15 -1.85
N THR A 96 -6.77 9.45 -1.77
CA THR A 96 -5.64 9.66 -2.69
C THR A 96 -5.94 9.10 -4.09
N LYS A 97 -6.92 8.19 -4.20
CA LYS A 97 -7.44 7.57 -5.42
C LYS A 97 -8.76 8.21 -5.83
N ARG A 98 -8.67 9.45 -6.30
CA ARG A 98 -9.83 10.34 -6.55
C ARG A 98 -9.93 10.83 -7.99
N ILE A 99 -9.12 10.29 -8.90
CA ILE A 99 -9.23 10.60 -10.32
C ILE A 99 -10.17 9.58 -10.93
N CYS A 100 -11.23 10.07 -11.58
CA CYS A 100 -12.21 9.25 -12.28
C CYS A 100 -12.19 9.51 -13.78
N PHE A 101 -12.82 8.59 -14.51
CA PHE A 101 -13.08 8.63 -15.93
C PHE A 101 -14.59 8.68 -16.15
N VAL A 102 -15.03 9.58 -17.02
CA VAL A 102 -16.43 9.70 -17.45
C VAL A 102 -16.46 9.59 -18.96
N SER A 103 -17.19 8.62 -19.50
CA SER A 103 -17.35 8.52 -20.95
C SER A 103 -18.49 9.39 -21.45
N LYS A 104 -18.40 9.81 -22.72
CA LYS A 104 -19.48 10.52 -23.41
C LYS A 104 -19.58 10.05 -24.86
N GLY A 105 -20.37 9.01 -25.07
CA GLY A 105 -20.50 8.38 -26.37
C GLY A 105 -19.22 7.68 -26.81
N ARG A 106 -19.28 7.14 -28.03
CA ARG A 106 -18.18 6.40 -28.63
C ARG A 106 -18.22 6.50 -30.14
N THR A 107 -17.07 6.31 -30.77
CA THR A 107 -17.01 6.14 -32.22
C THR A 107 -17.80 4.89 -32.64
N PRO A 108 -18.53 4.92 -33.77
CA PRO A 108 -19.26 3.76 -34.27
C PRO A 108 -18.34 2.53 -34.38
N SER A 109 -18.78 1.43 -33.78
CA SER A 109 -17.99 0.21 -33.65
C SER A 109 -17.83 -0.55 -34.97
N THR A 110 -16.75 -1.32 -35.07
CA THR A 110 -16.59 -2.39 -36.06
C THR A 110 -17.74 -3.42 -35.97
N LYS A 111 -18.04 -4.09 -37.09
CA LYS A 111 -19.09 -5.14 -37.15
C LYS A 111 -18.77 -6.34 -36.25
N ASP A 112 -17.49 -6.58 -35.95
CA ASP A 112 -17.03 -7.63 -35.04
C ASP A 112 -16.49 -7.04 -33.73
N LEU A 113 -17.42 -6.63 -32.86
CA LEU A 113 -17.10 -6.08 -31.55
C LEU A 113 -16.41 -7.12 -30.64
N VAL A 114 -16.82 -8.36 -30.77
CA VAL A 114 -16.35 -9.51 -30.00
C VAL A 114 -14.87 -9.79 -30.35
N GLY A 115 -14.52 -9.81 -31.63
CA GLY A 115 -13.12 -9.92 -32.08
C GLY A 115 -12.25 -8.75 -31.62
N HIS A 116 -12.76 -7.52 -31.74
CA HIS A 116 -12.04 -6.31 -31.30
C HIS A 116 -11.68 -6.37 -29.80
N VAL A 117 -12.64 -6.72 -28.96
CA VAL A 117 -12.40 -6.85 -27.52
C VAL A 117 -11.37 -7.94 -27.20
N LYS A 118 -11.40 -9.09 -27.89
CA LYS A 118 -10.37 -10.12 -27.72
C LYS A 118 -8.97 -9.59 -27.99
N GLU A 119 -8.83 -8.72 -28.99
CA GLU A 119 -7.56 -8.13 -29.35
C GLU A 119 -7.05 -7.15 -28.28
N ILE A 120 -7.94 -6.30 -27.74
CA ILE A 120 -7.61 -5.39 -26.62
C ILE A 120 -7.09 -6.18 -25.43
N ILE A 121 -7.77 -7.29 -25.09
CA ILE A 121 -7.42 -8.17 -23.97
C ILE A 121 -6.11 -8.90 -24.27
N SER A 122 -5.94 -9.52 -25.44
CA SER A 122 -4.77 -10.33 -25.76
C SER A 122 -3.48 -9.51 -25.84
N ARG A 123 -3.53 -8.26 -26.29
CA ARG A 123 -2.39 -7.34 -26.29
C ARG A 123 -1.93 -6.96 -24.87
N ARG A 124 -2.79 -7.12 -23.86
CA ARG A 124 -2.54 -6.74 -22.46
C ARG A 124 -2.46 -7.93 -21.50
N GLY A 125 -2.96 -9.09 -21.90
CA GLY A 125 -2.89 -10.33 -21.15
C GLY A 125 -1.57 -11.03 -21.45
N SER A 126 -0.68 -11.09 -20.47
CA SER A 126 0.48 -11.96 -20.55
C SER A 126 0.01 -13.41 -20.70
N SER A 127 0.41 -14.05 -21.79
CA SER A 127 0.22 -15.46 -22.09
C SER A 127 0.56 -16.34 -20.89
N VAL A 128 -0.45 -16.93 -20.25
CA VAL A 128 -0.25 -18.16 -19.47
C VAL A 128 -0.30 -19.29 -20.48
N GLN A 129 0.89 -19.81 -20.83
CA GLN A 129 1.01 -21.04 -21.61
C GLN A 129 0.39 -22.19 -20.80
N SER A 130 -0.85 -22.56 -21.13
CA SER A 130 -1.42 -23.86 -20.79
C SER A 130 -1.79 -24.57 -22.10
N GLU A 131 -1.15 -25.71 -22.36
CA GLU A 131 -1.32 -26.56 -23.54
C GLU A 131 -2.69 -27.27 -23.59
N ARG A 132 -3.80 -26.51 -23.66
CA ARG A 132 -5.10 -27.07 -24.03
C ARG A 132 -5.87 -26.07 -24.91
N PRO A 133 -6.39 -26.49 -26.08
CA PRO A 133 -7.29 -25.65 -26.86
C PRO A 133 -8.63 -25.58 -26.12
N GLN A 134 -8.94 -24.47 -25.47
CA GLN A 134 -10.17 -24.32 -24.68
C GLN A 134 -10.94 -23.04 -25.02
N LYS A 135 -12.27 -23.16 -24.95
CA LYS A 135 -13.30 -22.31 -25.58
C LYS A 135 -13.64 -20.99 -24.85
N GLU A 136 -12.87 -20.57 -23.85
CA GLU A 136 -13.27 -19.47 -22.95
C GLU A 136 -12.27 -18.29 -22.99
N TRP A 137 -12.80 -17.07 -23.03
CA TRP A 137 -12.04 -15.80 -23.18
C TRP A 137 -11.05 -15.49 -22.05
N LEU A 138 -11.19 -16.17 -20.92
CA LEU A 138 -10.47 -15.87 -19.69
C LEU A 138 -10.01 -17.16 -19.02
N THR A 139 -8.78 -17.57 -19.32
CA THR A 139 -8.06 -18.47 -18.41
C THR A 139 -7.43 -17.61 -17.31
N GLY A 140 -8.10 -17.54 -16.15
CA GLY A 140 -7.45 -17.08 -14.92
C GLY A 140 -7.90 -15.74 -14.33
N PHE A 141 -9.06 -15.18 -14.71
CA PHE A 141 -9.66 -14.09 -13.93
C PHE A 141 -9.91 -14.57 -12.50
N LYS A 142 -9.03 -14.17 -11.58
CA LYS A 142 -9.10 -14.53 -10.17
C LYS A 142 -9.52 -13.30 -9.39
N THR A 143 -10.74 -13.31 -8.86
CA THR A 143 -11.14 -12.35 -7.82
C THR A 143 -10.25 -12.56 -6.59
N ARG A 144 -9.96 -11.48 -5.86
CA ARG A 144 -9.23 -11.61 -4.59
C ARG A 144 -9.93 -12.61 -3.66
N ASP A 145 -9.14 -13.33 -2.87
CA ASP A 145 -9.69 -14.07 -1.74
C ASP A 145 -10.43 -13.07 -0.82
N ILE A 146 -11.56 -13.48 -0.24
CA ILE A 146 -12.47 -12.61 0.54
C ILE A 146 -11.74 -11.88 1.69
N VAL A 147 -10.58 -12.38 2.13
CA VAL A 147 -9.78 -11.83 3.22
C VAL A 147 -8.40 -11.41 2.73
N GLU A 148 -8.18 -10.09 2.59
CA GLU A 148 -6.86 -9.51 2.34
C GLU A 148 -6.07 -9.42 3.66
N ARG A 149 -5.00 -10.21 3.82
CA ARG A 149 -4.17 -10.16 5.04
C ARG A 149 -3.43 -8.83 5.14
N VAL A 150 -3.86 -7.98 6.06
CA VAL A 150 -3.24 -6.68 6.34
C VAL A 150 -1.85 -6.86 6.95
N LYS A 151 -0.80 -6.36 6.27
CA LYS A 151 0.60 -6.40 6.73
C LYS A 151 1.05 -5.04 7.28
N ASN A 152 0.35 -4.54 8.31
CA ASN A 152 0.55 -3.19 8.84
C ASN A 152 1.33 -3.16 10.17
N CYS A 153 2.07 -4.22 10.51
CA CYS A 153 2.83 -4.35 11.76
C CYS A 153 1.99 -4.28 13.06
N THR A 154 0.69 -3.98 13.02
CA THR A 154 -0.17 -3.94 14.22
C THR A 154 -0.60 -5.33 14.68
N GLN A 155 -0.34 -6.36 13.86
CA GLN A 155 -0.58 -7.76 14.20
C GLN A 155 0.64 -8.43 14.85
N LEU A 156 1.79 -7.74 14.95
CA LEU A 156 2.95 -8.29 15.64
C LEU A 156 2.64 -8.40 17.13
N GLU A 157 2.92 -9.57 17.70
CA GLU A 157 2.76 -9.81 19.13
C GLU A 157 3.64 -8.84 19.94
N GLN A 158 3.11 -8.26 21.02
CA GLN A 158 3.83 -7.25 21.80
C GLN A 158 5.11 -7.80 22.44
N SER A 159 5.12 -9.08 22.80
CA SER A 159 6.29 -9.84 23.27
C SER A 159 7.39 -9.89 22.20
N PHE A 160 7.02 -10.18 20.95
CA PHE A 160 7.93 -10.19 19.80
C PHE A 160 8.52 -8.80 19.56
N VAL A 161 7.69 -7.75 19.54
CA VAL A 161 8.14 -6.36 19.34
C VAL A 161 9.13 -5.96 20.43
N SER A 162 8.82 -6.22 21.69
CA SER A 162 9.66 -5.84 22.83
C SER A 162 11.03 -6.53 22.77
N ARG A 163 11.05 -7.85 22.52
CA ARG A 163 12.28 -8.64 22.34
C ARG A 163 13.14 -8.11 21.19
N LEU A 164 12.50 -7.74 20.08
CA LEU A 164 13.22 -7.24 18.91
C LEU A 164 13.79 -5.83 19.14
N LEU A 165 13.03 -4.95 19.80
CA LEU A 165 13.51 -3.62 20.22
C LEU A 165 14.74 -3.74 21.13
N GLU A 166 14.69 -4.65 22.11
CA GLU A 166 15.80 -4.91 23.02
C GLU A 166 17.05 -5.44 22.28
N LYS A 167 16.88 -6.45 21.42
CA LYS A 167 17.98 -6.99 20.59
C LYS A 167 18.64 -5.89 19.76
N ILE A 168 17.86 -5.11 19.00
CA ILE A 168 18.39 -4.03 18.15
C ILE A 168 19.10 -2.98 19.01
N SER A 169 18.52 -2.63 20.16
CA SER A 169 19.08 -1.64 21.08
C SER A 169 20.43 -2.07 21.63
N ASN A 170 20.55 -3.33 22.08
CA ASN A 170 21.81 -3.89 22.56
C ASN A 170 22.87 -3.88 21.45
N LEU A 171 22.50 -4.24 20.22
CA LEU A 171 23.42 -4.17 19.06
C LEU A 171 23.92 -2.75 18.78
N LEU A 172 23.06 -1.73 18.94
CA LEU A 172 23.47 -0.32 18.77
C LEU A 172 24.39 0.15 19.90
N LEU A 173 24.26 -0.42 21.10
CA LEU A 173 25.06 -0.09 22.29
C LEU A 173 26.39 -0.88 22.40
N MET A 174 26.59 -1.92 21.58
CA MET A 174 27.72 -2.87 21.71
C MET A 174 29.12 -2.31 21.45
N LYS A 175 29.28 -1.14 20.83
CA LYS A 175 30.61 -0.53 20.61
C LYS A 175 30.70 0.74 21.45
N ASP A 176 31.61 0.79 22.41
CA ASP A 176 31.87 2.01 23.16
C ASP A 176 32.54 3.03 22.23
N THR A 177 31.74 3.90 21.61
CA THR A 177 32.22 5.15 21.03
C THR A 177 31.40 6.31 21.59
N GLY A 178 31.59 6.57 22.87
CA GLY A 178 31.34 7.89 23.44
C GLY A 178 32.31 8.91 22.85
N PHE A 179 32.22 9.18 21.54
CA PHE A 179 32.95 10.27 20.90
C PHE A 179 31.98 11.42 20.62
N GLY A 180 31.82 12.29 21.62
CA GLY A 180 31.46 13.70 21.41
C GLY A 180 30.00 14.13 21.67
N SER A 181 29.07 13.24 22.00
CA SER A 181 27.69 13.62 22.37
C SER A 181 27.43 13.40 23.88
N PRO A 182 26.73 14.32 24.57
CA PRO A 182 26.37 14.16 25.98
C PRO A 182 25.40 13.00 26.26
N TRP A 183 24.84 12.38 25.21
CA TRP A 183 23.96 11.22 25.31
C TRP A 183 24.28 10.22 24.19
N ASN A 184 24.36 8.94 24.56
CA ASN A 184 24.74 7.83 23.69
C ASN A 184 23.62 7.56 22.68
N SER A 185 23.81 8.02 21.44
CA SER A 185 22.87 7.78 20.35
C SER A 185 23.00 6.39 19.72
N GLY A 186 23.80 5.51 20.30
CA GLY A 186 24.19 4.24 19.69
C GLY A 186 25.12 4.45 18.49
N ASN A 187 25.78 3.36 18.11
CA ASN A 187 26.70 3.36 16.98
C ASN A 187 25.91 3.33 15.67
N PRO A 188 26.19 4.24 14.72
CA PRO A 188 25.60 4.17 13.39
C PRO A 188 25.87 2.80 12.75
N THR A 189 24.83 2.00 12.62
CA THR A 189 24.93 0.61 12.14
C THR A 189 24.11 0.44 10.87
N ASP A 190 24.72 -0.10 9.82
CA ASP A 190 24.02 -0.36 8.57
C ASP A 190 22.86 -1.34 8.76
N ILE A 191 21.73 -1.09 8.09
CA ILE A 191 20.55 -1.98 8.14
C ILE A 191 20.93 -3.41 7.69
N SER A 192 21.87 -3.53 6.75
CA SER A 192 22.38 -4.82 6.28
C SER A 192 23.19 -5.56 7.35
N ALA A 193 23.94 -4.84 8.18
CA ALA A 193 24.67 -5.42 9.31
C ALA A 193 23.71 -5.85 10.43
N LEU A 194 22.72 -5.01 10.76
CA LEU A 194 21.65 -5.39 11.70
C LEU A 194 20.89 -6.63 11.23
N ALA A 195 20.55 -6.72 9.95
CA ALA A 195 19.88 -7.88 9.39
C ALA A 195 20.75 -9.15 9.42
N LYS A 196 22.09 -9.06 9.48
CA LYS A 196 22.95 -10.24 9.64
C LYS A 196 23.05 -10.72 11.09
N LEU A 197 22.85 -9.81 12.05
CA LEU A 197 22.93 -10.07 13.48
C LEU A 197 21.60 -10.50 14.09
N LEU A 198 20.49 -10.28 13.38
CA LEU A 198 19.16 -10.76 13.77
C LEU A 198 18.90 -12.18 13.26
N ASP A 199 18.10 -12.93 14.02
CA ASP A 199 17.74 -14.29 13.68
C ASP A 199 16.94 -14.36 12.37
N LYS A 200 17.20 -15.39 11.56
CA LYS A 200 16.50 -15.59 10.28
C LYS A 200 14.98 -15.74 10.46
N GLU A 201 14.56 -16.30 11.59
CA GLU A 201 13.15 -16.45 11.96
C GLU A 201 12.50 -15.08 12.22
N ASP A 202 13.16 -14.22 13.01
CA ASP A 202 12.69 -12.85 13.30
C ASP A 202 12.54 -12.04 12.00
N LEU A 203 13.50 -12.14 11.08
CA LEU A 203 13.44 -11.46 9.78
C LEU A 203 12.34 -12.00 8.87
N LYS A 204 12.10 -13.31 8.90
CA LYS A 204 11.02 -13.95 8.14
C LYS A 204 9.66 -13.48 8.66
N GLN A 205 9.49 -13.43 9.99
CA GLN A 205 8.28 -12.91 10.62
C GLN A 205 8.04 -11.44 10.26
N LEU A 206 9.08 -10.59 10.38
CA LEU A 206 9.01 -9.20 9.96
C LEU A 206 8.63 -9.02 8.49
N LYS A 207 9.17 -9.85 7.58
CA LYS A 207 8.84 -9.79 6.15
C LYS A 207 7.39 -10.21 5.88
N ASN A 208 6.89 -11.19 6.64
CA ASN A 208 5.54 -11.70 6.49
C ASN A 208 4.48 -10.73 7.04
N GLU A 209 4.75 -10.11 8.20
CA GLU A 209 3.76 -9.34 8.97
C GLU A 209 3.93 -7.82 8.88
N CYS A 210 5.14 -7.35 8.57
CA CYS A 210 5.53 -5.94 8.72
C CYS A 210 6.40 -5.43 7.56
N GLY A 211 6.37 -6.06 6.38
CA GLY A 211 7.13 -5.58 5.22
C GLY A 211 8.65 -5.49 5.41
N GLY A 212 9.20 -6.12 6.46
CA GLY A 212 10.63 -6.24 6.76
C GLY A 212 11.18 -5.28 7.83
N LEU A 213 12.48 -5.44 8.12
CA LEU A 213 13.19 -4.71 9.18
C LEU A 213 13.17 -3.19 9.01
N GLN A 214 13.34 -2.69 7.79
CA GLN A 214 13.35 -1.26 7.54
C GLN A 214 11.98 -0.61 7.86
N THR A 215 10.89 -1.31 7.55
CA THR A 215 9.53 -0.85 7.86
C THR A 215 9.28 -0.88 9.36
N PHE A 216 9.74 -1.94 10.05
CA PHE A 216 9.67 -2.02 11.51
C PHE A 216 10.37 -0.83 12.19
N LEU A 217 11.60 -0.50 11.77
CA LEU A 217 12.35 0.64 12.30
C LEU A 217 11.65 1.97 12.02
N ARG A 218 11.09 2.15 10.82
CA ARG A 218 10.33 3.36 10.45
C ARG A 218 9.05 3.53 11.27
N ASN A 219 8.39 2.43 11.63
CA ASN A 219 7.21 2.48 12.51
C ASN A 219 7.58 2.83 13.95
N HIS A 220 8.82 2.54 14.37
CA HIS A 220 9.37 2.90 15.68
C HIS A 220 10.24 4.17 15.62
N ARG A 221 9.83 5.18 14.84
CA ARG A 221 10.53 6.48 14.65
C ARG A 221 10.72 7.29 15.94
N PHE A 222 10.06 6.92 17.03
CA PHE A 222 10.25 7.55 18.33
C PHE A 222 11.48 7.00 19.06
N ILE A 223 11.99 5.82 18.66
CA ILE A 223 13.20 5.19 19.20
C ILE A 223 14.35 5.32 18.19
N PHE A 224 14.11 4.98 16.93
CA PHE A 224 15.16 4.89 15.91
C PHE A 224 15.10 6.01 14.90
N GLN A 225 16.28 6.39 14.41
CA GLN A 225 16.48 7.26 13.27
C GLN A 225 17.28 6.52 12.20
N ILE A 226 16.89 6.72 10.94
CA ILE A 226 17.60 6.17 9.79
C ILE A 226 18.16 7.34 8.98
N THR A 227 19.49 7.43 8.89
CA THR A 227 20.20 8.45 8.11
C THR A 227 21.22 7.75 7.23
N GLU A 228 21.21 8.01 5.92
CA GLU A 228 22.15 7.40 4.95
C GLU A 228 22.22 5.87 5.01
N GLY A 229 21.10 5.20 5.31
CA GLY A 229 21.04 3.73 5.41
C GLY A 229 21.57 3.14 6.73
N LYS A 230 22.02 4.00 7.65
CA LYS A 230 22.46 3.63 9.00
C LYS A 230 21.38 3.92 10.03
N VAL A 231 21.31 3.09 11.06
CA VAL A 231 20.36 3.17 12.16
C VAL A 231 21.09 3.66 13.41
N THR A 232 20.51 4.65 14.08
CA THR A 232 20.93 5.14 15.40
C THR A 232 19.69 5.36 16.28
N PHE A 233 19.89 5.58 17.58
CA PHE A 233 18.83 6.12 18.42
C PHE A 233 18.51 7.55 18.01
N ARG A 234 17.22 7.85 18.01
CA ARG A 234 16.73 9.21 17.85
C ARG A 234 16.78 9.90 19.21
N LYS A 235 17.70 10.83 19.38
CA LYS A 235 17.79 11.65 20.60
C LYS A 235 16.41 12.29 20.90
N PRO A 236 15.86 12.12 22.11
CA PRO A 236 14.67 12.85 22.52
C PRO A 236 14.88 14.36 22.46
N GLU A 237 13.95 15.05 21.83
CA GLU A 237 13.94 16.51 21.66
C GLU A 237 12.70 17.09 22.35
N VAL A 238 12.84 18.30 22.89
CA VAL A 238 11.71 19.08 23.42
C VAL A 238 10.73 19.33 22.28
N ARG A 239 9.45 19.07 22.52
CA ARG A 239 8.37 19.30 21.56
C ARG A 239 7.33 20.22 22.15
N GLU A 240 6.64 20.95 21.28
CA GLU A 240 5.45 21.70 21.67
C GLU A 240 4.38 20.78 22.25
N GLU A 241 3.73 21.24 23.31
CA GLU A 241 2.63 20.52 23.92
C GLU A 241 1.45 20.40 22.97
N ARG A 242 1.09 19.17 22.63
CA ARG A 242 -0.05 18.85 21.78
C ARG A 242 -1.02 17.97 22.57
N PRO A 243 -2.18 18.49 23.01
CA PRO A 243 -3.06 17.81 23.96
C PRO A 243 -3.47 16.38 23.57
N LYS A 244 -3.57 16.06 22.28
CA LYS A 244 -4.00 14.74 21.80
C LYS A 244 -2.91 13.66 21.82
N VAL A 245 -1.63 14.03 21.95
CA VAL A 245 -0.50 13.09 21.84
C VAL A 245 0.49 13.19 23.01
N TRP A 246 0.40 14.26 23.80
CA TRP A 246 1.25 14.50 24.96
C TRP A 246 0.97 13.48 26.07
N LYS A 247 2.02 12.85 26.60
CA LYS A 247 1.96 11.92 27.75
C LYS A 247 0.96 10.77 27.56
N THR A 248 0.83 10.26 26.33
CA THR A 248 -0.08 9.15 26.01
C THR A 248 0.58 7.77 26.11
N ARG A 249 1.92 7.70 26.10
CA ARG A 249 2.69 6.45 26.06
C ARG A 249 3.92 6.53 26.98
N PRO A 250 4.38 5.40 27.55
CA PRO A 250 5.62 5.36 28.32
C PRO A 250 6.82 5.72 27.45
N CYS A 251 7.78 6.42 28.04
CA CYS A 251 9.03 6.75 27.39
C CYS A 251 9.92 5.52 27.32
N TRP A 252 10.15 5.02 26.10
CA TRP A 252 11.01 3.86 25.91
C TRP A 252 12.43 4.10 26.43
N PHE A 253 13.00 5.29 26.22
CA PHE A 253 14.36 5.62 26.67
C PHE A 253 14.49 5.69 28.19
N TYR A 254 13.46 6.15 28.90
CA TYR A 254 13.49 6.21 30.36
C TYR A 254 13.61 4.81 30.98
N THR A 255 12.95 3.82 30.38
CA THR A 255 12.93 2.45 30.92
C THR A 255 14.05 1.56 30.37
N ASN A 256 14.47 1.74 29.11
CA ASN A 256 15.28 0.75 28.40
C ASN A 256 16.68 1.24 27.99
N HIS A 257 16.98 2.54 28.09
CA HIS A 257 18.28 3.08 27.69
C HIS A 257 19.21 3.18 28.92
N PRO A 258 20.50 2.76 28.83
CA PRO A 258 21.41 2.75 29.98
C PRO A 258 21.64 4.14 30.60
N GLN A 259 21.53 5.20 29.79
CA GLN A 259 21.63 6.59 30.25
C GLN A 259 20.26 7.25 30.52
N SER A 260 19.18 6.48 30.53
CA SER A 260 17.80 6.98 30.61
C SER A 260 17.45 8.01 29.52
N CYS A 261 16.29 8.65 29.63
CA CYS A 261 15.91 9.75 28.76
C CYS A 261 16.71 11.03 29.13
N PRO A 262 17.27 11.77 28.16
CA PRO A 262 18.03 12.99 28.44
C PRO A 262 17.14 14.21 28.75
N LEU A 263 15.81 14.08 28.65
CA LEU A 263 14.86 15.13 28.98
C LEU A 263 14.31 14.94 30.40
N GLU A 264 14.00 16.03 31.08
CA GLU A 264 13.19 16.00 32.30
C GLU A 264 11.75 15.55 31.97
N ASP A 265 11.02 15.03 32.96
CA ASP A 265 9.66 14.54 32.72
C ASP A 265 8.75 15.64 32.16
N GLN A 266 8.82 16.87 32.68
CA GLN A 266 8.01 18.00 32.19
C GLN A 266 8.26 18.33 30.71
N MET A 267 9.48 18.08 30.22
CA MET A 267 9.89 18.42 28.85
C MET A 267 9.72 17.25 27.87
N CYS A 268 9.50 16.04 28.38
CA CYS A 268 9.35 14.84 27.57
C CYS A 268 7.89 14.64 27.15
N SER A 269 7.64 14.53 25.85
CA SER A 269 6.31 14.19 25.32
C SER A 269 5.80 12.78 25.70
N TYR A 270 6.65 11.94 26.31
CA TYR A 270 6.34 10.59 26.78
C TYR A 270 6.41 10.51 28.31
N ILE A 271 5.72 9.53 28.91
CA ILE A 271 5.62 9.39 30.37
C ILE A 271 6.94 8.82 30.94
N HIS A 272 7.59 9.52 31.87
CA HIS A 272 8.60 8.94 32.76
C HIS A 272 7.89 8.47 34.03
N GLY A 273 8.19 7.26 34.51
CA GLY A 273 7.41 6.66 35.59
C GLY A 273 7.48 7.47 36.89
N GLY A 274 6.31 7.85 37.44
CA GLY A 274 6.13 8.23 38.84
C GLY A 274 5.58 9.63 39.15
N THR A 275 4.45 10.06 38.60
CA THR A 275 3.53 10.93 39.33
C THR A 275 2.10 10.42 39.18
N GLU A 276 1.45 10.22 40.31
CA GLU A 276 0.06 9.79 40.47
C GLU A 276 -0.89 10.71 39.69
N GLU A 277 -2.00 10.12 39.24
CA GLU A 277 -3.23 10.78 38.80
C GLU A 277 -3.14 11.83 37.68
N ARG A 278 -3.44 11.41 36.45
CA ARG A 278 -4.29 12.24 35.59
C ARG A 278 -5.42 11.41 35.00
N LEU A 279 -6.64 11.85 35.35
CA LEU A 279 -7.94 11.26 35.07
C LEU A 279 -8.16 10.91 33.59
N PRO A 280 -8.98 9.87 33.31
CA PRO A 280 -9.31 9.47 31.95
C PRO A 280 -10.17 10.54 31.24
N ARG A 281 -9.87 10.76 29.96
CA ARG A 281 -10.85 11.26 28.96
C ARG A 281 -10.83 10.32 27.77
#